data_AF-A0A1V5PD20-F1
#
_entry.id   AF-A0A1V5PD20-F1
#
_cell.length_a   1.000
_cell.length_b   1.000
_cell.length_c   1.000
_cell.angle_alpha   90.00
_cell.angle_beta   90.00
_cell.angle_gamma   90.00
#
_symmetry.space_group_name_H-M   'P 1'
#
loop_
_entity.id
_entity.type
_entity.pdbx_description
1 polymer ?
#
loop_
_entity_poly.entity_id
_entity_poly.type
_entity_poly.pdbx_seq_one_letter_code
_entity_poly.pdbx_strand_id
1 'polypeptide(L)'
;MGSLSYPLDVISSQIGMINCFIEMVACGVKPLAISPPVAPSDLPVIEEASRLISEGFKTKYHVVDKLIVTDIQSEDFVKGKRSILYYAEDAVLEAYFALQKQIEALEAGNAYTGAIRREISIKFGELLGYPEHIILKKVDSTKRIDPFVLE
;
A
#
# COMPACT_ATOMS: atom_id res chain seq x y z
N MET A 1 8.26 -15.97 -16.90
CA MET A 1 6.82 -15.64 -16.96
C MET A 1 6.47 -15.38 -18.41
N GLY A 2 5.30 -15.83 -18.88
CA GLY A 2 4.85 -15.50 -20.23
C GLY A 2 4.51 -14.01 -20.30
N SER A 3 4.93 -13.33 -21.36
CA SER A 3 4.51 -11.96 -21.63
C SER A 3 3.10 -11.97 -22.22
N LEU A 4 2.29 -10.98 -21.85
CA LEU A 4 1.00 -10.77 -22.50
C LEU A 4 1.26 -10.32 -23.94
N SER A 5 0.64 -10.97 -24.93
CA SER A 5 0.78 -10.59 -26.35
C SER A 5 -0.06 -9.38 -26.75
N TYR A 6 -0.86 -8.84 -25.83
CA TYR A 6 -1.72 -7.68 -26.02
C TYR A 6 -1.01 -6.41 -25.53
N PRO A 7 -1.05 -5.30 -26.30
CA PRO A 7 -0.44 -4.04 -25.88
C PRO A 7 -1.21 -3.46 -24.68
N LEU A 8 -0.59 -3.48 -23.50
CA LEU A 8 -1.17 -2.95 -22.29
C LEU A 8 -0.76 -1.49 -22.10
N ASP A 9 -1.73 -0.60 -21.92
CA ASP A 9 -1.47 0.74 -21.40
C ASP A 9 -1.38 0.66 -19.86
N VAL A 10 -0.16 0.82 -19.35
CA VAL A 10 0.14 0.60 -17.92
C VAL A 10 -0.61 1.60 -17.03
N ILE A 11 -0.75 2.86 -17.45
CA ILE A 11 -1.45 3.88 -16.68
C ILE A 11 -2.94 3.54 -16.57
N SER A 12 -3.59 3.20 -17.68
CA SER A 12 -5.00 2.77 -17.70
C SER A 12 -5.22 1.52 -16.84
N SER A 13 -4.28 0.57 -16.89
CA SER A 13 -4.31 -0.62 -16.03
C SER A 13 -4.26 -0.27 -14.54
N GLN A 14 -3.33 0.62 -14.15
CA GLN A 14 -3.21 1.08 -12.76
C GLN A 14 -4.45 1.84 -12.29
N ILE A 15 -5.03 2.70 -13.14
CA ILE A 15 -6.29 3.40 -12.83
C ILE A 15 -7.42 2.39 -12.58
N GLY A 16 -7.52 1.34 -13.40
CA GLY A 16 -8.47 0.24 -13.18
C GLY A 16 -8.26 -0.48 -11.85
N MET A 17 -7.01 -0.77 -11.48
CA MET A 17 -6.68 -1.34 -10.17
C MET A 17 -7.07 -0.42 -9.01
N ILE A 18 -6.77 0.87 -9.13
CA ILE A 18 -7.10 1.90 -8.13
C ILE A 18 -8.61 2.00 -7.95
N ASN A 19 -9.39 1.99 -9.04
CA ASN A 19 -10.85 2.01 -8.97
C ASN A 19 -11.40 0.85 -8.14
N CYS A 20 -10.93 -0.37 -8.41
CA CYS A 20 -11.34 -1.56 -7.65
C CYS A 20 -10.98 -1.44 -6.17
N PHE A 21 -9.76 -1.00 -5.82
CA PHE A 21 -9.35 -0.89 -4.42
C PHE A 21 -10.08 0.21 -3.65
N ILE A 22 -10.40 1.34 -4.29
CA ILE A 22 -11.23 2.38 -3.69
C ILE A 22 -12.65 1.87 -3.44
N GLU A 23 -13.24 1.11 -4.36
CA GLU A 23 -14.53 0.46 -4.15
C GLU A 23 -14.49 -0.49 -2.94
N MET A 24 -13.42 -1.28 -2.79
CA MET A 24 -13.27 -2.18 -1.63
C MET A 24 -13.21 -1.41 -0.30
N VAL A 25 -12.64 -0.20 -0.29
CA VAL A 25 -12.68 0.70 0.88
C VAL A 25 -14.09 1.23 1.11
N ALA A 26 -14.75 1.71 0.05
CA ALA A 26 -16.10 2.25 0.13
C ALA A 26 -17.13 1.22 0.64
N CYS A 27 -16.97 -0.05 0.28
CA CYS A 27 -17.80 -1.16 0.72
C CYS A 27 -17.42 -1.70 2.12
N GLY A 28 -16.43 -1.11 2.79
CA GLY A 28 -15.97 -1.55 4.12
C GLY A 28 -15.22 -2.89 4.13
N VAL A 29 -14.81 -3.40 2.96
CA VAL A 29 -14.04 -4.64 2.84
C VAL A 29 -12.60 -4.43 3.27
N LYS A 30 -12.03 -3.26 2.96
CA LYS A 30 -10.67 -2.88 3.37
C LYS A 30 -10.71 -1.62 4.22
N PRO A 31 -10.07 -1.60 5.41
CA PRO A 31 -9.90 -0.37 6.15
C PRO A 31 -9.01 0.61 5.38
N LEU A 32 -7.85 0.12 4.90
CA LEU A 32 -6.89 0.85 4.09
C LEU A 32 -6.60 0.08 2.79
N ALA A 33 -6.52 0.81 1.67
CA ALA A 33 -5.91 0.33 0.43
C ALA A 33 -4.77 1.25 -0.01
N ILE A 34 -3.91 0.73 -0.88
CA ILE A 34 -2.72 1.43 -1.38
C ILE A 34 -2.69 1.28 -2.90
N SER A 35 -2.34 2.35 -3.61
CA SER A 35 -2.03 2.29 -5.04
C SER A 35 -0.88 1.31 -5.32
N PRO A 36 -0.73 0.85 -6.57
CA PRO A 36 0.57 0.38 -7.04
C PRO A 36 1.65 1.43 -6.76
N PRO A 37 2.92 1.04 -6.55
CA PRO A 37 4.01 2.00 -6.44
C PRO A 37 4.11 2.88 -7.70
N VAL A 38 4.02 4.20 -7.52
CA VAL A 38 3.87 5.17 -8.61
C VAL A 38 5.21 5.84 -8.88
N ALA A 39 5.63 5.86 -10.15
CA ALA A 39 6.80 6.63 -10.55
C ALA A 39 6.52 8.14 -10.39
N PRO A 40 7.50 8.97 -9.97
CA PRO A 40 7.27 10.41 -9.82
C PRO A 40 6.75 11.11 -11.09
N SER A 41 7.11 10.63 -12.27
CA SER A 41 6.62 11.15 -13.57
C SER A 41 5.12 10.92 -13.78
N ASP A 42 4.60 9.83 -13.22
CA ASP A 42 3.22 9.36 -13.47
C ASP A 42 2.29 9.82 -12.34
N LEU A 43 2.84 10.32 -11.23
CA LEU A 43 2.06 10.77 -10.08
C LEU A 43 0.97 11.79 -10.44
N PRO A 44 1.17 12.82 -11.29
CA PRO A 44 0.13 13.79 -11.58
C PRO A 44 -1.15 13.16 -12.15
N VAL A 45 -1.02 12.22 -13.10
CA VAL A 45 -2.17 11.54 -13.71
C VAL A 45 -2.81 10.54 -12.75
N ILE A 46 -1.99 9.81 -11.97
CA ILE A 46 -2.50 8.83 -11.01
C ILE A 46 -3.20 9.52 -9.83
N GLU A 47 -2.70 10.66 -9.36
CA GLU A 47 -3.32 11.45 -8.30
C GLU A 47 -4.64 12.07 -8.77
N GLU A 48 -4.69 12.61 -9.99
CA GLU A 48 -5.94 13.13 -10.57
C GLU A 48 -7.03 12.04 -10.65
N ALA A 49 -6.67 10.85 -11.16
CA ALA A 49 -7.57 9.71 -11.21
C ALA A 49 -8.02 9.28 -9.80
N SER A 50 -7.09 9.20 -8.86
CA SER A 50 -7.35 8.85 -7.46
C SER A 50 -8.34 9.80 -6.80
N ARG A 51 -8.20 11.11 -7.05
CA ARG A 51 -9.12 12.15 -6.56
C ARG A 51 -10.53 11.94 -7.12
N LEU A 52 -10.67 11.84 -8.44
CA LEU A 52 -11.97 11.67 -9.11
C LEU A 52 -12.70 10.40 -8.64
N ILE A 53 -11.98 9.29 -8.53
CA ILE A 53 -12.55 8.02 -8.09
C ILE A 53 -12.95 8.08 -6.61
N SER A 54 -12.10 8.65 -5.75
CA SER A 54 -12.40 8.79 -4.32
C SER A 54 -13.64 9.68 -4.10
N GLU A 55 -13.75 10.80 -4.82
CA GLU A 55 -14.93 11.65 -4.81
C GLU A 55 -16.20 10.88 -5.21
N GLY A 56 -16.13 10.08 -6.27
CA GLY A 56 -17.24 9.26 -6.75
C GLY A 56 -17.72 8.21 -5.74
N PHE A 57 -16.80 7.55 -5.07
CA PHE A 57 -17.10 6.55 -4.04
C PHE A 57 -17.30 7.13 -2.63
N LYS A 58 -17.15 8.45 -2.46
CA LYS A 58 -17.20 9.15 -1.17
C LYS A 58 -16.17 8.63 -0.16
N THR A 59 -14.99 8.26 -0.66
CA THR A 59 -13.81 7.92 0.14
C THR A 59 -12.81 9.07 0.12
N LYS A 60 -11.69 8.89 0.81
CA LYS A 60 -10.59 9.84 0.89
C LYS A 60 -9.32 9.20 0.33
N TYR A 61 -8.38 10.04 -0.06
CA TYR A 61 -7.04 9.62 -0.45
C TYR A 61 -5.96 10.48 0.21
N HIS A 62 -4.74 9.96 0.26
CA HIS A 62 -3.57 10.71 0.73
C HIS A 62 -2.31 10.24 0.01
N VAL A 63 -1.56 11.16 -0.60
CA VAL A 63 -0.27 10.85 -1.24
C VAL A 63 0.81 10.75 -0.17
N VAL A 64 1.56 9.64 -0.18
CA VAL A 64 2.74 9.47 0.68
C VAL A 64 4.02 9.45 -0.15
N ASP A 65 4.99 10.24 0.32
CA ASP A 65 6.32 10.36 -0.29
C ASP A 65 7.09 9.04 -0.27
N LYS A 66 7.00 8.33 0.85
CA LYS A 66 7.63 7.03 1.09
C LYS A 66 6.65 6.15 1.85
N LEU A 67 6.29 5.00 1.28
CA LEU A 67 5.50 4.00 1.99
C LEU A 67 6.34 3.38 3.12
N ILE A 68 5.72 3.10 4.27
CA ILE A 68 6.38 2.36 5.34
C ILE A 68 6.94 1.03 4.85
N VAL A 69 8.17 0.71 5.26
CA VAL A 69 8.85 -0.52 4.89
C VAL A 69 8.70 -1.52 6.03
N THR A 70 8.00 -2.61 5.77
CA THR A 70 7.69 -3.67 6.73
C THR A 70 8.09 -5.03 6.15
N ASP A 71 7.59 -6.12 6.71
CA ASP A 71 7.79 -7.48 6.19
C ASP A 71 6.64 -7.95 5.27
N ILE A 72 5.65 -7.09 4.99
CA ILE A 72 4.51 -7.38 4.10
C ILE A 72 4.89 -7.31 2.61
N GLN A 73 5.82 -6.41 2.27
CA GLN A 73 6.41 -6.21 0.94
C GLN A 73 7.92 -5.98 1.06
N SER A 74 8.67 -6.19 -0.01
CA SER A 74 10.08 -5.86 -0.09
C SER A 74 10.30 -4.34 -0.12
N GLU A 75 11.48 -3.91 0.32
CA GLU A 75 11.89 -2.50 0.20
C GLU A 75 12.02 -2.09 -1.28
N ASP A 76 12.59 -2.96 -2.11
CA ASP A 76 12.81 -2.70 -3.53
C ASP A 76 11.50 -2.45 -4.29
N PHE A 77 10.40 -3.08 -3.87
CA PHE A 77 9.08 -2.87 -4.48
C PHE A 77 8.62 -1.40 -4.42
N VAL A 78 8.94 -0.70 -3.32
CA VAL A 78 8.49 0.67 -3.03
C VAL A 78 9.59 1.71 -3.17
N LYS A 79 10.84 1.29 -3.34
CA LYS A 79 12.02 2.17 -3.37
C LYS A 79 11.95 3.20 -4.49
N GLY A 80 12.12 4.47 -4.14
CA GLY A 80 12.13 5.60 -5.09
C GLY A 80 10.78 5.90 -5.73
N LYS A 81 9.70 5.28 -5.24
CA LYS A 81 8.34 5.43 -5.75
C LYS A 81 7.44 6.06 -4.70
N ARG A 82 6.39 6.71 -5.17
CA ARG A 82 5.32 7.30 -4.36
C ARG A 82 4.23 6.26 -4.14
N SER A 83 3.38 6.45 -3.16
CA SER A 83 2.16 5.64 -3.00
C SER A 83 0.99 6.53 -2.62
N ILE A 84 -0.23 6.09 -2.93
CA ILE A 84 -1.45 6.79 -2.53
C ILE A 84 -2.24 5.84 -1.64
N LEU A 85 -2.61 6.34 -0.46
CA LEU A 85 -3.44 5.65 0.51
C LEU A 85 -4.91 5.97 0.23
N TYR A 86 -5.78 4.97 0.34
CA TYR A 86 -7.24 5.12 0.21
C TYR A 86 -7.92 4.61 1.46
N TYR A 87 -8.81 5.42 2.03
CA TYR A 87 -9.47 5.16 3.31
C TYR A 87 -10.83 5.88 3.36
N ALA A 88 -11.76 5.39 4.19
CA ALA A 88 -13.04 6.06 4.43
C ALA A 88 -12.99 6.98 5.66
N GLU A 89 -12.40 6.48 6.75
CA GLU A 89 -12.38 7.11 8.07
C GLU A 89 -11.00 7.67 8.41
N ASP A 90 -10.93 8.89 8.97
CA ASP A 90 -9.66 9.55 9.29
C ASP A 90 -8.83 8.78 10.31
N ALA A 91 -9.49 8.05 11.21
CA ALA A 91 -8.83 7.16 12.18
C ALA A 91 -7.94 6.09 11.53
N VAL A 92 -8.27 5.65 10.30
CA VAL A 92 -7.42 4.70 9.55
C VAL A 92 -6.12 5.37 9.10
N LEU A 93 -6.20 6.61 8.60
CA LEU A 93 -5.04 7.38 8.20
C LEU A 93 -4.17 7.73 9.42
N GLU A 94 -4.78 8.09 10.54
CA GLU A 94 -4.09 8.31 11.81
C GLU A 94 -3.35 7.05 12.29
N ALA A 95 -3.97 5.88 12.19
CA ALA A 95 -3.34 4.61 12.54
C ALA A 95 -2.13 4.30 11.63
N TYR A 96 -2.24 4.58 10.33
CA TYR A 96 -1.11 4.48 9.40
C TYR A 96 0.06 5.39 9.84
N PHE A 97 -0.21 6.66 10.11
CA PHE A 97 0.82 7.62 10.51
C PHE A 97 1.41 7.33 11.91
N ALA A 98 0.62 6.74 12.81
CA ALA A 98 1.12 6.26 14.09
C ALA A 98 2.16 5.14 13.89
N LEU A 99 1.91 4.19 12.97
CA LEU A 99 2.89 3.16 12.61
C LEU A 99 4.13 3.78 11.97
N GLN A 100 3.96 4.73 11.03
CA GLN A 100 5.09 5.42 10.41
C GLN A 100 5.98 6.11 11.46
N LYS A 101 5.38 6.90 12.35
CA LYS A 101 6.10 7.59 13.43
C LYS A 101 6.80 6.61 14.38
N GLN A 102 6.17 5.47 14.69
CA GLN A 102 6.77 4.43 15.51
C GLN A 102 8.01 3.83 14.82
N ILE A 103 7.93 3.54 13.52
CA ILE A 103 9.05 3.03 12.72
C ILE A 103 10.19 4.04 12.73
N GLU A 104 9.92 5.32 12.44
CA GLU A 104 10.94 6.38 12.41
C GLU A 104 11.68 6.52 13.75
N ALA A 105 10.94 6.47 14.87
CA ALA A 105 11.54 6.52 16.20
C ALA A 105 12.44 5.30 16.49
N LEU A 106 12.02 4.11 16.05
CA LEU A 106 12.79 2.88 16.22
C LEU A 106 14.03 2.84 15.30
N GLU A 107 13.93 3.36 14.07
CA GLU A 107 15.04 3.48 13.13
C GLU A 107 16.10 4.45 13.67
N ALA A 108 15.69 5.59 14.24
CA ALA A 108 16.61 6.54 14.89
C ALA A 108 17.40 5.90 16.05
N GLY A 109 16.80 4.92 16.73
CA GLY A 109 17.43 4.13 17.79
C GLY A 109 18.11 2.82 17.33
N ASN A 110 18.17 2.52 16.03
CA ASN A 110 18.60 1.22 15.49
C ASN A 110 17.87 -0.01 16.09
N ALA A 111 16.62 0.18 16.54
CA ALA A 111 15.80 -0.82 17.21
C ALA A 111 14.72 -1.46 16.32
N TYR A 112 14.57 -1.00 15.07
CA TYR A 112 13.57 -1.54 14.13
C TYR A 112 14.00 -2.87 13.50
N THR A 113 14.07 -3.92 14.33
CA THR A 113 14.52 -5.26 13.93
C THR A 113 13.77 -6.37 14.70
N GLY A 114 13.93 -7.62 14.27
CA GLY A 114 13.44 -8.82 14.96
C GLY A 114 11.94 -8.77 15.31
N ALA A 115 11.63 -9.07 16.57
CA ALA A 115 10.26 -9.15 17.07
C ALA A 115 9.48 -7.83 16.95
N ILE A 116 10.15 -6.68 17.11
CA ILE A 116 9.51 -5.36 17.01
C ILE A 116 9.06 -5.10 15.57
N ARG A 117 9.93 -5.36 14.60
CA ARG A 117 9.61 -5.24 13.17
C ARG A 117 8.48 -6.19 12.77
N ARG A 118 8.49 -7.42 13.30
CA ARG A 118 7.43 -8.40 13.11
C ARG A 118 6.07 -7.89 13.60
N GLU A 119 6.01 -7.34 14.81
CA GLU A 119 4.77 -6.81 15.38
C GLU A 119 4.20 -5.65 14.55
N ILE A 120 5.04 -4.71 14.14
CA ILE A 120 4.64 -3.59 13.26
C ILE A 120 4.14 -4.10 11.91
N SER A 121 4.79 -5.12 11.35
CA SER A 121 4.37 -5.72 10.08
C SER A 121 3.00 -6.40 10.19
N ILE A 122 2.70 -7.02 11.33
CA ILE A 122 1.38 -7.58 11.61
C ILE A 122 0.33 -6.48 11.66
N LYS A 123 0.56 -5.43 12.45
CA LYS A 123 -0.35 -4.27 12.56
C LYS A 123 -0.61 -3.60 11.21
N PHE A 124 0.41 -3.49 10.38
CA PHE A 124 0.23 -2.96 9.03
C PHE A 124 -0.60 -3.90 8.14
N GLY A 125 -0.37 -5.21 8.21
CA GLY A 125 -1.20 -6.19 7.50
C GLY A 125 -2.68 -6.17 7.93
N GLU A 126 -2.93 -5.99 9.22
CA GLU A 126 -4.28 -5.83 9.78
C GLU A 126 -4.96 -4.55 9.26
N LEU A 127 -4.22 -3.44 9.19
CA LEU A 127 -4.71 -2.18 8.64
C LEU A 127 -5.10 -2.31 7.16
N LEU A 128 -4.39 -3.16 6.41
CA LEU A 128 -4.72 -3.52 5.02
C LEU A 128 -5.90 -4.49 4.90
N GLY A 129 -6.45 -4.96 6.02
CA GLY A 129 -7.55 -5.92 6.05
C GLY A 129 -7.15 -7.32 5.57
N TYR A 130 -5.88 -7.71 5.72
CA TYR A 130 -5.45 -9.07 5.38
C TYR A 130 -5.90 -10.08 6.46
N PRO A 131 -6.28 -11.31 6.08
CA PRO A 131 -6.54 -12.36 7.07
C PRO A 131 -5.28 -12.69 7.86
N GLU A 132 -5.43 -12.96 9.17
CA GLU A 132 -4.32 -13.25 10.09
C GLU A 132 -3.34 -14.30 9.52
N HIS A 133 -3.86 -15.44 9.05
CA HIS A 133 -3.02 -16.50 8.50
C HIS A 133 -2.20 -16.07 7.26
N ILE A 134 -2.70 -15.11 6.47
CA ILE A 134 -1.96 -14.52 5.33
C ILE A 134 -0.89 -13.54 5.83
N ILE A 135 -1.21 -12.74 6.85
CA ILE A 135 -0.27 -11.83 7.49
C ILE A 135 0.92 -12.63 8.04
N LEU A 136 0.66 -13.63 8.87
CA LEU A 136 1.69 -14.47 9.48
C LEU A 136 2.55 -15.16 8.41
N LYS A 137 1.91 -15.71 7.36
CA LYS A 137 2.62 -16.30 6.22
C LYS A 137 3.56 -15.30 5.53
N LYS A 138 3.15 -14.04 5.34
CA LYS A 138 3.99 -13.01 4.70
C LYS A 138 5.15 -12.57 5.59
N VAL A 139 4.85 -12.28 6.86
CA VAL A 139 5.81 -11.72 7.81
C VAL A 139 6.88 -12.75 8.17
N ASP A 140 6.49 -14.01 8.40
CA ASP A 140 7.40 -15.09 8.83
C ASP A 140 8.09 -15.81 7.67
N SER A 141 7.73 -15.49 6.41
CA SER A 141 8.40 -16.05 5.24
C SER A 141 9.83 -15.52 5.09
N THR A 142 10.77 -16.41 4.76
CA THR A 142 12.16 -16.05 4.43
C THR A 142 12.30 -15.38 3.07
N LYS A 143 11.27 -15.51 2.21
CA LYS A 143 11.17 -14.80 0.92
C LYS A 143 10.02 -13.81 0.99
N ARG A 144 10.33 -12.53 0.78
CA ARG A 144 9.29 -11.50 0.61
C ARG A 144 8.58 -11.76 -0.72
N ILE A 145 7.25 -11.81 -0.66
CA ILE A 145 6.38 -11.99 -1.83
C ILE A 145 5.73 -10.65 -2.10
N ASP A 146 6.27 -9.94 -3.08
CA ASP A 146 5.73 -8.67 -3.52
C ASP A 146 4.38 -8.85 -4.23
N PRO A 147 3.52 -7.83 -4.20
CA PRO A 147 2.35 -7.80 -5.07
C PRO A 147 2.77 -8.00 -6.53
N PHE A 148 2.09 -8.93 -7.21
CA PHE A 148 2.28 -9.13 -8.63
C PHE A 148 1.67 -7.94 -9.39
N VAL A 149 2.47 -7.31 -10.25
CA VAL A 149 2.02 -6.28 -11.19
C VAL A 149 2.30 -6.81 -12.59
N LEU A 150 1.30 -6.72 -13.46
CA LEU A 150 1.46 -7.07 -14.86
C LEU A 150 2.23 -5.93 -15.56
N GLU A 151 3.36 -6.27 -16.15
CA GLU A 151 4.21 -5.38 -16.96
C GLU A 151 4.00 -5.59 -18.45
#